data_AF-A0A177N7S1-F1
#
_entry.id   AF-A0A177N7S1-F1
#
_cell.length_a   1.000
_cell.length_b   1.000
_cell.length_c   1.000
_cell.angle_alpha   90.00
_cell.angle_beta   90.00
_cell.angle_gamma   90.00
#
_symmetry.space_group_name_H-M   'P 1'
#
loop_
_entity.id
_entity.type
_entity.pdbx_description
1 polymer ?
#
loop_
_entity_poly.entity_id
_entity_poly.type
_entity_poly.pdbx_seq_one_letter_code
_entity_poly.pdbx_strand_id
1 'polypeptide(L)'
;MKYQFFRIPVADSAQAEAELNAFCAQHKVASIDKQFVAAGADSCWAFCIAYLEKAALSDIGKPKPAKIDYREVLDEADFAIYARLRDLRKTLADQEGTPPYNIFTNEQLAAMVQQRIRSKSGILSLPGVGQGRVDKYADAFLACLLLPPANCAPDSDRP
;
A
#
# COMPACT_ATOMS: atom_id res chain seq x y z
N MET A 1 -6.08 20.50 1.48
CA MET A 1 -6.39 20.17 0.07
C MET A 1 -6.20 21.45 -0.72
N LYS A 2 -5.42 21.42 -1.80
CA LYS A 2 -5.16 22.59 -2.63
C LYS A 2 -5.82 22.41 -3.99
N TYR A 3 -6.09 23.53 -4.67
CA TYR A 3 -6.70 23.56 -5.99
C TYR A 3 -5.79 24.32 -6.93
N GLN A 4 -5.57 23.76 -8.12
CA GLN A 4 -4.84 24.40 -9.20
C GLN A 4 -5.73 24.43 -10.44
N PHE A 5 -5.80 25.59 -11.10
CA PHE A 5 -6.61 25.78 -12.29
C PHE A 5 -5.71 25.86 -13.51
N PHE A 6 -6.07 25.14 -14.56
CA PHE A 6 -5.40 25.19 -15.86
C PHE A 6 -6.37 25.62 -16.94
N ARG A 7 -5.88 26.37 -17.91
CA ARG A 7 -6.61 26.70 -19.13
C ARG A 7 -5.78 26.23 -20.30
N ILE A 8 -6.35 25.34 -21.11
CA ILE A 8 -5.72 24.77 -22.29
C ILE A 8 -6.43 25.36 -23.51
N PRO A 9 -5.84 26.37 -24.17
CA PRO A 9 -6.38 26.90 -25.42
C PRO A 9 -6.56 25.78 -26.46
N VAL A 10 -7.57 25.90 -27.32
CA VAL A 10 -7.76 24.93 -28.43
C VAL A 10 -6.72 25.15 -29.53
N ALA A 11 -6.26 26.39 -29.71
CA ALA A 11 -5.15 26.75 -30.58
C ALA A 11 -3.87 26.93 -29.75
N ASP A 12 -2.76 26.36 -30.21
CA ASP A 12 -1.44 26.48 -29.54
C ASP A 12 -1.40 25.93 -28.09
N SER A 13 -1.90 24.70 -27.92
CA SER A 13 -2.11 24.06 -26.61
C SER A 13 -0.85 23.43 -26.00
N ALA A 14 0.23 23.25 -26.77
CA ALA A 14 1.34 22.37 -26.41
C ALA A 14 2.02 22.72 -25.07
N GLN A 15 2.25 24.00 -24.81
CA GLN A 15 2.86 24.44 -23.55
C GLN A 15 1.91 24.22 -22.36
N ALA A 16 0.64 24.62 -22.51
CA ALA A 16 -0.36 24.49 -21.46
C ALA A 16 -0.62 23.01 -21.12
N GLU A 17 -0.62 22.13 -22.12
CA GLU A 17 -0.70 20.68 -21.93
C GLU A 17 0.51 20.13 -21.17
N ALA A 18 1.72 20.58 -21.52
CA ALA A 18 2.94 20.17 -20.84
C ALA A 18 2.93 20.59 -19.36
N GLU A 19 2.48 21.80 -19.04
CA GLU A 19 2.35 22.30 -17.67
C GLU A 19 1.32 21.50 -16.86
N LEU A 20 0.14 21.22 -17.44
CA LEU A 20 -0.88 20.37 -16.84
C LEU A 20 -0.37 18.96 -16.56
N ASN A 21 0.29 18.35 -17.53
CA ASN A 21 0.86 17.00 -17.41
C ASN A 21 1.96 16.95 -16.35
N ALA A 22 2.87 17.93 -16.34
CA ALA A 22 3.92 18.06 -15.33
C ALA A 22 3.31 18.22 -13.92
N PHE A 23 2.25 19.02 -13.80
CA PHE A 23 1.56 19.21 -12.53
C PHE A 23 0.94 17.91 -12.01
N CYS A 24 0.20 17.19 -12.86
CA CYS A 24 -0.39 15.90 -12.52
C CYS A 24 0.66 14.85 -12.14
N ALA A 25 1.85 14.90 -12.76
CA ALA A 25 2.95 13.98 -12.44
C ALA A 25 3.60 14.29 -11.06
N GLN A 26 3.68 15.56 -10.69
CA GLN A 26 4.33 15.98 -9.44
C GLN A 26 3.43 15.83 -8.21
N HIS A 27 2.12 15.96 -8.38
CA HIS A 27 1.14 16.04 -7.30
C HIS A 27 0.23 14.82 -7.25
N LYS A 28 -0.17 14.43 -6.03
CA LYS A 28 -1.20 13.41 -5.86
C LYS A 28 -2.56 14.05 -6.12
N VAL A 29 -3.04 13.89 -7.34
CA VAL A 29 -4.36 14.36 -7.79
C VAL A 29 -5.45 13.59 -7.06
N ALA A 30 -6.39 14.32 -6.48
CA ALA A 30 -7.55 13.78 -5.78
C ALA A 30 -8.81 13.81 -6.66
N SER A 31 -9.02 14.92 -7.39
CA SER A 31 -10.09 15.04 -8.39
C SER A 31 -9.66 16.00 -9.50
N ILE A 32 -10.24 15.79 -10.70
CA ILE A 32 -10.09 16.68 -11.85
C ILE A 32 -11.49 16.97 -12.38
N ASP A 33 -11.86 18.24 -12.36
CA ASP A 33 -13.05 18.74 -13.03
C ASP A 33 -12.61 19.43 -14.32
N LYS A 34 -13.28 19.12 -15.44
CA LYS A 34 -12.98 19.71 -16.75
C LYS A 34 -14.23 20.34 -17.34
N GLN A 35 -14.08 21.54 -17.89
CA GLN A 35 -15.16 22.26 -18.54
C GLN A 35 -14.65 22.90 -19.83
N PHE A 36 -15.37 22.67 -20.93
CA PHE A 36 -15.08 23.36 -22.18
C PHE A 36 -15.71 24.75 -22.18
N VAL A 37 -14.92 25.76 -22.51
CA VAL A 37 -15.36 27.15 -22.65
C VAL A 37 -15.35 27.48 -24.13
N ALA A 38 -16.55 27.53 -24.74
CA ALA A 38 -16.73 27.89 -26.13
C ALA A 38 -16.71 29.43 -26.28
N ALA A 39 -15.60 29.97 -26.78
CA ALA A 39 -15.39 31.40 -26.96
C ALA A 39 -14.79 31.73 -28.34
N GLY A 40 -15.18 30.95 -29.37
CA GLY A 40 -14.68 31.15 -30.73
C GLY A 40 -13.17 30.92 -30.82
N ALA A 41 -12.43 31.93 -31.27
CA ALA A 41 -10.96 31.88 -31.39
C ALA A 41 -10.26 31.69 -30.03
N ASP A 42 -10.89 32.11 -28.93
CA ASP A 42 -10.36 31.99 -27.55
C ASP A 42 -10.91 30.75 -26.83
N SER A 43 -11.44 29.77 -27.56
CA SER A 43 -11.97 28.55 -26.95
C SER A 43 -10.87 27.80 -26.20
N CYS A 44 -11.19 27.32 -25.00
CA CYS A 44 -10.23 26.61 -24.16
C CYS A 44 -10.92 25.58 -23.26
N TRP A 45 -10.17 24.56 -22.86
CA TRP A 45 -10.55 23.68 -21.76
C TRP A 45 -10.06 24.26 -20.43
N ALA A 46 -10.98 24.46 -19.49
CA ALA A 46 -10.67 24.80 -18.11
C ALA A 46 -10.63 23.53 -17.27
N PHE A 47 -9.55 23.35 -16.51
CA PHE A 47 -9.40 22.26 -15.55
C PHE A 47 -9.30 22.83 -14.15
N CYS A 48 -10.02 22.25 -13.20
CA CYS A 48 -9.80 22.43 -11.78
C CYS A 48 -9.26 21.12 -11.22
N ILE A 49 -8.04 21.15 -10.72
CA ILE A 49 -7.40 19.98 -10.12
C ILE A 49 -7.35 20.18 -8.61
N ALA A 50 -8.09 19.36 -7.88
CA ALA A 50 -7.90 19.21 -6.45
C ALA A 50 -6.74 18.25 -6.21
N TYR A 51 -5.75 18.69 -5.46
CA TYR A 51 -4.56 17.90 -5.15
C TYR A 51 -4.20 17.97 -3.68
N LEU A 52 -3.52 16.93 -3.22
CA LEU A 52 -2.93 16.88 -1.90
C LEU A 52 -1.54 17.48 -2.00
N GLU A 53 -1.35 18.62 -1.33
CA GLU A 53 -0.02 19.16 -1.14
C GLU A 53 0.77 18.15 -0.31
N LYS A 54 1.96 17.77 -0.79
CA LYS A 54 2.88 16.98 0.01
C LYS A 54 3.23 17.83 1.23
N ALA A 55 2.58 17.57 2.35
CA ALA A 55 3.06 18.04 3.64
C ALA A 55 4.52 17.60 3.71
N ALA A 56 5.43 18.55 3.84
CA ALA A 56 6.84 18.30 4.08
C ALA A 56 7.01 17.68 5.48
N LEU A 57 6.53 16.46 5.65
CA LEU A 57 6.75 15.53 6.75
C LEU A 57 6.57 14.11 6.18
N SER A 58 7.71 13.50 5.87
CA SER A 58 7.94 12.06 5.70
C SER A 58 7.09 11.31 4.67
N ASP A 59 7.36 11.52 3.39
CA ASP A 59 7.36 10.39 2.45
C ASP A 59 8.68 10.45 1.68
N ILE A 60 9.73 9.99 2.38
CA ILE A 60 10.93 9.49 1.72
C ILE A 60 10.41 8.56 0.64
N GLY A 61 10.72 8.87 -0.62
CA GLY A 61 10.58 7.91 -1.69
C GLY A 61 11.26 6.62 -1.23
N LYS A 62 10.49 5.68 -0.70
CA LYS A 62 10.90 4.30 -0.71
C LYS A 62 10.82 3.94 -2.19
N PRO A 63 11.95 3.66 -2.86
CA PRO A 63 11.88 2.98 -4.14
C PRO A 63 10.97 1.76 -3.94
N LYS A 64 10.23 1.34 -4.98
CA LYS A 64 9.59 0.01 -4.99
C LYS A 64 10.60 -0.94 -4.33
N PRO A 65 10.31 -1.55 -3.16
CA PRO A 65 11.28 -2.46 -2.59
C PRO A 65 11.50 -3.50 -3.69
N ALA A 66 12.76 -3.57 -4.14
CA ALA A 66 13.24 -4.68 -4.94
C ALA A 66 12.63 -5.91 -4.31
N LYS A 67 11.99 -6.76 -5.11
CA LYS A 67 11.27 -7.95 -4.68
C LYS A 67 12.17 -8.69 -3.70
N ILE A 68 11.99 -8.46 -2.40
CA ILE A 68 12.83 -9.10 -1.38
C ILE A 68 12.35 -10.54 -1.44
N ASP A 69 13.17 -11.41 -2.00
CA ASP A 69 12.95 -12.83 -1.94
C ASP A 69 13.26 -13.26 -0.51
N TYR A 70 12.25 -13.08 0.34
CA TYR A 70 12.22 -13.48 1.74
C TYR A 70 12.47 -15.00 1.95
N ARG A 71 12.59 -15.77 0.85
CA ARG A 71 13.11 -17.15 0.84
C ARG A 71 14.60 -17.25 1.18
N GLU A 72 15.39 -16.20 0.98
CA GLU A 72 16.84 -16.22 1.29
C GLU A 72 17.15 -15.67 2.70
N VAL A 73 16.19 -14.97 3.33
CA VAL A 73 16.40 -14.25 4.60
C VAL A 73 15.74 -14.96 5.79
N LEU A 74 14.73 -15.80 5.55
CA LEU A 74 14.03 -16.54 6.60
C LEU A 74 14.37 -18.02 6.52
N ASP A 75 14.67 -18.61 7.68
CA ASP A 75 14.82 -20.06 7.82
C ASP A 75 13.53 -20.78 7.37
N GLU A 76 13.65 -22.04 6.97
CA GLU A 76 12.55 -22.84 6.41
C GLU A 76 11.32 -22.90 7.36
N ALA A 77 11.57 -22.94 8.68
CA ALA A 77 10.54 -22.87 9.71
C ALA A 77 9.83 -21.51 9.76
N ASP A 78 10.59 -20.42 9.63
CA ASP A 78 10.04 -19.06 9.65
C ASP A 78 9.31 -18.75 8.33
N PHE A 79 9.78 -19.29 7.20
CA PHE A 79 9.08 -19.19 5.91
C PHE A 79 7.71 -19.87 5.95
N ALA A 80 7.59 -21.03 6.60
CA ALA A 80 6.31 -21.71 6.77
C ALA A 80 5.29 -20.87 7.55
N ILE A 81 5.74 -20.17 8.59
CA ILE A 81 4.89 -19.23 9.36
C ILE A 81 4.53 -18.03 8.48
N TYR A 82 5.50 -17.45 7.77
CA TYR A 82 5.28 -16.32 6.87
C TYR A 82 4.25 -16.63 5.77
N ALA A 83 4.33 -17.81 5.15
CA ALA A 83 3.39 -18.26 4.13
C ALA A 83 1.95 -18.29 4.67
N ARG A 84 1.75 -18.80 5.89
CA ARG A 84 0.44 -18.80 6.55
C ARG A 84 -0.09 -17.39 6.83
N LEU A 85 0.77 -16.49 7.30
CA LEU A 85 0.37 -15.09 7.52
C LEU A 85 -0.02 -14.40 6.21
N ARG A 86 0.65 -14.73 5.11
CA ARG A 86 0.32 -14.23 3.77
C ARG A 86 -1.06 -14.71 3.33
N ASP A 87 -1.39 -15.98 3.57
CA ASP A 87 -2.71 -16.54 3.25
C ASP A 87 -3.80 -15.94 4.14
N LEU A 88 -3.56 -15.84 5.44
CA LEU A 88 -4.47 -15.18 6.39
C LEU A 88 -4.76 -13.73 5.96
N ARG A 89 -3.72 -12.99 5.57
CA ARG A 89 -3.87 -11.63 5.05
C ARG A 89 -4.74 -11.59 3.79
N LYS A 90 -4.58 -12.54 2.88
CA LYS A 90 -5.39 -12.60 1.66
C LYS A 90 -6.86 -12.83 2.01
N THR A 91 -7.14 -13.80 2.88
CA THR A 91 -8.50 -14.09 3.34
C THR A 91 -9.17 -12.88 4.00
N LEU A 92 -8.46 -12.19 4.89
CA LEU A 92 -8.98 -10.99 5.56
C LEU A 92 -9.20 -9.83 4.58
N ALA A 93 -8.32 -9.69 3.58
CA ALA A 93 -8.42 -8.67 2.55
C ALA A 93 -9.63 -8.89 1.65
N ASP A 94 -9.85 -10.16 1.25
CA ASP A 94 -11.00 -10.58 0.45
C ASP A 94 -12.31 -10.38 1.23
N GLN A 95 -12.33 -10.63 2.55
CA GLN A 95 -13.49 -10.40 3.42
C GLN A 95 -13.86 -8.92 3.56
N GLU A 96 -12.86 -8.04 3.71
CA GLU A 96 -13.08 -6.60 3.87
C GLU A 96 -13.21 -5.86 2.52
N GLY A 97 -13.02 -6.56 1.39
CA GLY A 97 -12.98 -5.94 0.06
C GLY A 97 -11.84 -4.93 -0.11
N THR A 98 -10.77 -5.06 0.69
CA THR A 98 -9.62 -4.15 0.65
C THR A 98 -8.38 -4.84 0.09
N PRO A 99 -7.44 -4.12 -0.50
CA PRO A 99 -6.20 -4.73 -0.96
C PRO A 99 -5.38 -5.35 0.19
N PRO A 100 -4.68 -6.49 0.01
CA PRO A 100 -3.95 -7.16 1.08
C PRO A 100 -2.91 -6.29 1.80
N TYR A 101 -2.24 -5.40 1.08
CA TYR A 101 -1.26 -4.48 1.65
C TYR A 101 -1.86 -3.47 2.63
N ASN A 102 -3.19 -3.30 2.63
CA ASN A 102 -3.90 -2.37 3.50
C ASN A 102 -4.06 -2.93 4.93
N ILE A 103 -3.95 -4.25 5.09
CA ILE A 103 -3.95 -4.95 6.38
C ILE A 103 -2.54 -4.91 6.97
N PHE A 104 -1.59 -5.60 6.34
CA PHE A 104 -0.17 -5.57 6.69
C PHE A 104 0.71 -5.69 5.44
N THR A 105 1.82 -4.95 5.40
CA THR A 105 2.79 -5.03 4.31
C THR A 105 3.62 -6.31 4.41
N ASN A 106 4.26 -6.73 3.31
CA ASN A 106 5.16 -7.89 3.33
C ASN A 106 6.33 -7.68 4.30
N GLU A 107 6.84 -6.44 4.43
CA GLU A 107 7.87 -6.07 5.40
C GLU A 107 7.38 -6.30 6.84
N GLN A 108 6.15 -5.89 7.15
CA GLN A 108 5.55 -6.08 8.48
C GLN A 108 5.35 -7.56 8.80
N LEU A 109 4.86 -8.37 7.85
CA LEU A 109 4.72 -9.81 8.04
C LEU A 109 6.06 -10.50 8.28
N ALA A 110 7.11 -10.13 7.52
CA ALA A 110 8.45 -10.68 7.71
C ALA A 110 9.02 -10.27 9.08
N ALA A 111 8.85 -9.00 9.47
CA ALA A 111 9.27 -8.50 10.78
C ALA A 111 8.54 -9.20 11.94
N MET A 112 7.25 -9.50 11.80
CA MET A 112 6.49 -10.25 12.82
C MET A 112 7.09 -11.63 13.09
N VAL A 113 7.51 -12.33 12.03
CA VAL A 113 8.11 -13.66 12.13
C VAL A 113 9.53 -13.57 12.67
N GLN A 114 10.37 -12.69 12.11
CA GLN A 114 11.76 -12.50 12.53
C GLN A 114 11.88 -12.08 14.00
N GLN A 115 11.03 -11.15 14.44
CA GLN A 115 11.02 -10.67 15.83
C GLN A 115 10.18 -11.57 16.76
N ARG A 116 9.57 -12.63 16.22
CA ARG A 116 8.67 -13.55 16.94
C ARG A 116 7.66 -12.80 17.82
N ILE A 117 6.98 -11.83 17.20
CA ILE A 117 5.99 -11.02 17.88
C ILE A 117 4.86 -11.93 18.38
N ARG A 118 4.61 -11.92 19.69
CA ARG A 118 3.54 -12.71 20.35
C ARG A 118 2.57 -11.84 21.14
N SER A 119 2.58 -10.53 20.90
CA SER A 119 1.71 -9.57 21.58
C SER A 119 1.21 -8.48 20.65
N LYS A 120 0.04 -7.92 20.94
CA LYS A 120 -0.55 -6.79 20.20
C LYS A 120 0.38 -5.57 20.22
N SER A 121 1.00 -5.30 21.38
CA SER A 121 1.97 -4.22 21.54
C SER A 121 3.19 -4.38 20.64
N GLY A 122 3.67 -5.62 20.44
CA GLY A 122 4.76 -5.89 19.52
C GLY A 122 4.36 -5.62 18.06
N ILE A 123 3.14 -5.96 17.67
CA ILE A 123 2.61 -5.65 16.33
C ILE A 123 2.50 -4.13 16.15
N LEU A 124 2.04 -3.41 17.17
CA LEU A 124 1.92 -1.94 17.16
C LEU A 124 3.29 -1.25 17.08
N SER A 125 4.34 -1.86 17.63
CA SER A 125 5.70 -1.33 17.56
C SER A 125 6.31 -1.38 16.15
N LEU A 126 5.67 -2.05 15.19
CA LEU A 126 6.16 -2.12 13.82
C LEU A 126 5.91 -0.80 13.07
N PRO A 127 6.89 -0.32 12.29
CA PRO A 127 6.78 0.94 11.57
C PRO A 127 5.62 0.88 10.56
N GLY A 128 4.74 1.89 10.61
CA GLY A 128 3.59 2.02 9.72
C GLY A 128 2.38 1.14 10.07
N VAL A 129 2.38 0.50 11.24
CA VAL A 129 1.19 -0.18 11.78
C VAL A 129 0.38 0.80 12.63
N GLY A 130 -0.85 1.10 12.20
CA GLY A 130 -1.78 1.93 12.97
C GLY A 130 -2.61 1.12 13.96
N GLN A 131 -2.96 1.72 15.10
CA GLN A 131 -3.67 1.05 16.19
C GLN A 131 -5.00 0.42 15.76
N GLY A 132 -5.76 1.08 14.88
CA GLY A 132 -7.01 0.52 14.36
C GLY A 132 -6.85 -0.77 13.53
N ARG A 133 -5.67 -1.02 12.94
CA ARG A 133 -5.38 -2.31 12.27
C ARG A 133 -4.99 -3.38 13.29
N VAL A 134 -4.25 -3.00 14.33
CA VAL A 134 -3.88 -3.91 15.42
C VAL A 134 -5.13 -4.40 16.13
N ASP A 135 -6.04 -3.51 16.52
CA ASP A 135 -7.23 -3.91 17.27
C ASP A 135 -8.14 -4.84 16.47
N LYS A 136 -8.22 -4.65 15.14
CA LYS A 136 -9.04 -5.51 14.27
C LYS A 136 -8.37 -6.84 13.91
N TYR A 137 -7.08 -6.82 13.58
CA TYR A 137 -6.42 -7.96 12.95
C TYR A 137 -5.44 -8.68 13.89
N ALA A 138 -4.91 -8.04 14.92
CA ALA A 138 -3.84 -8.61 15.73
C ALA A 138 -4.22 -9.96 16.33
N ASP A 139 -5.46 -10.17 16.77
CA ASP A 139 -5.89 -11.45 17.33
C ASP A 139 -5.75 -12.60 16.31
N ALA A 140 -6.15 -12.38 15.05
CA ALA A 140 -6.04 -13.38 13.99
C ALA A 140 -4.57 -13.67 13.63
N PHE A 141 -3.74 -12.64 13.55
CA PHE A 141 -2.31 -12.79 13.26
C PHE A 141 -1.55 -13.45 14.41
N LEU A 142 -1.86 -13.08 15.66
CA LEU A 142 -1.28 -13.70 16.85
C LEU A 142 -1.68 -15.17 16.97
N ALA A 143 -2.94 -15.51 16.69
CA ALA A 143 -3.37 -16.90 16.64
C ALA A 143 -2.55 -17.70 15.61
N CYS A 144 -2.34 -17.12 14.42
CA CYS A 144 -1.52 -17.73 13.38
C CYS A 144 -0.03 -17.87 13.76
N LEU A 145 0.52 -16.93 14.55
CA LEU A 145 1.91 -16.95 15.04
C LEU A 145 2.13 -17.91 16.22
N LEU A 146 1.09 -18.16 17.02
CA LEU A 146 1.11 -19.08 18.15
C LEU A 146 0.78 -20.52 17.76
N LEU A 147 0.14 -20.70 16.60
CA LEU A 147 -0.10 -22.03 16.03
C LEU A 147 1.26 -22.67 15.66
N PRO A 148 1.56 -23.88 16.16
CA PRO A 148 2.76 -24.59 15.73
C PRO A 148 2.72 -24.78 14.21
N PRO A 149 3.89 -24.77 13.53
CA PRO A 149 3.92 -25.16 12.13
C PRO A 149 3.30 -26.55 12.08
N ALA A 150 2.20 -26.72 11.33
CA ALA A 150 1.67 -28.05 11.08
C ALA A 150 2.69 -28.71 10.15
N ASN A 151 3.74 -29.25 10.77
CA ASN A 151 4.54 -30.29 10.19
C ASN A 151 3.59 -31.48 10.16
N CYS A 152 2.89 -31.62 9.04
CA CYS A 152 2.34 -32.89 8.64
C CYS A 152 3.58 -33.76 8.38
N ALA A 153 4.06 -34.40 9.45
CA ALA A 153 4.84 -35.61 9.28
C ALA A 153 3.93 -36.57 8.52
N PRO A 154 4.31 -37.08 7.33
CA PRO A 154 3.99 -38.47 7.10
C PRO A 154 4.76 -39.22 8.18
N ASP A 155 4.03 -39.67 9.19
CA ASP A 155 4.46 -40.77 10.02
C ASP A 155 4.69 -41.95 9.05
N SER A 156 5.95 -42.12 8.67
CA SER A 156 6.43 -43.27 7.92
C SER A 156 7.68 -43.81 8.60
N ASP A 157 7.55 -44.11 9.89
CA ASP A 157 8.07 -45.33 10.51
C ASP A 157 6.80 -46.20 10.64
N ARG A 158 6.61 -47.42 10.15
CA ARG A 158 7.44 -48.56 9.76
C ARG A 158 6.45 -49.64 9.23
N PRO A 159 6.83 -50.80 8.63
CA PRO A 159 7.91 -51.70 9.05
C PRO A 159 9.11 -51.74 8.11
#